data_AF-D4MTE4-F1
#
_entry.id   AF-D4MTE4-F1
#
_cell.length_a   1.000
_cell.length_b   1.000
_cell.length_c   1.000
_cell.angle_alpha   90.00
_cell.angle_beta   90.00
_cell.angle_gamma   90.00
#
_symmetry.space_group_name_H-M   'P 1'
#
loop_
_entity.id
_entity.type
_entity.pdbx_description
1 polymer ?
#
loop_
_entity_poly.entity_id
_entity_poly.type
_entity_poly.pdbx_seq_one_letter_code
_entity_poly.pdbx_strand_id
1 'polypeptide(L)'
;MKRIAAVCVASLIFPYVLTMAWTGRQGGTAMAGVVSSSQIGEGERVIVLDREGAEQPVLLEEYLIGIVAEQIPAEYELETIKAQMIIARTYLYGVMGEEHSISESALDLDILTESGMQELWGKDYFLRYYNKFADAAKETEGQILTFDGSPIDPLFHGISAGKTREGDELHPYLVSVDCPGDVNSPGYLTVETFTPEEFCKRLNGMENSPELSADTAFESIQIVEKDSAGYVSQVKVGEKLYTGGRSSTLWVSNPAPSPLRRWNRESAASLREVDTATALISGGQMRRRRRDIQRRNC
;
A
#
# COMPACT_ATOMS: atom_id res chain seq x y z
N MET A 1 -56.53 -32.80 -7.66
CA MET A 1 -55.27 -32.46 -8.36
C MET A 1 -54.64 -31.14 -7.88
N LYS A 2 -55.37 -30.01 -7.86
CA LYS A 2 -54.81 -28.70 -7.45
C LYS A 2 -54.21 -28.64 -6.03
N ARG A 3 -54.82 -29.33 -5.06
CA ARG A 3 -54.31 -29.41 -3.67
C ARG A 3 -53.02 -30.24 -3.53
N ILE A 4 -52.87 -31.28 -4.33
CA ILE A 4 -51.67 -32.15 -4.33
C ILE A 4 -50.50 -31.40 -4.98
N ALA A 5 -50.76 -30.71 -6.09
CA ALA A 5 -49.76 -29.87 -6.75
C ALA A 5 -49.23 -28.75 -5.83
N ALA A 6 -50.11 -28.12 -5.04
CA ALA A 6 -49.70 -27.08 -4.08
C ALA A 6 -48.77 -27.61 -2.97
N VAL A 7 -49.02 -28.83 -2.48
CA VAL A 7 -48.19 -29.47 -1.45
C VAL A 7 -46.81 -29.87 -2.03
N CYS A 8 -46.75 -30.34 -3.27
CA CYS A 8 -45.47 -30.63 -3.95
C CYS A 8 -44.63 -29.37 -4.20
N VAL A 9 -45.26 -28.25 -4.56
CA VAL A 9 -44.54 -26.98 -4.77
C VAL A 9 -44.04 -26.41 -3.44
N ALA A 10 -44.86 -26.46 -2.38
CA ALA A 10 -44.45 -26.00 -1.06
C ALA A 10 -43.29 -26.83 -0.47
N SER A 11 -43.29 -28.15 -0.70
CA SER A 11 -42.21 -29.03 -0.23
C SER A 11 -40.90 -28.90 -0.99
N LEU A 12 -40.91 -28.38 -2.23
CA LEU A 12 -39.69 -28.03 -2.96
C LEU A 12 -39.15 -26.65 -2.58
N ILE A 13 -40.03 -25.71 -2.26
CA ILE A 13 -39.64 -24.34 -1.87
C ILE A 13 -39.20 -24.28 -0.40
N PHE A 14 -39.78 -25.10 0.48
CA PHE A 14 -39.47 -25.06 1.91
C PHE A 14 -37.99 -25.34 2.24
N PRO A 15 -37.31 -26.34 1.65
CA PRO A 15 -35.87 -26.54 1.84
C PRO A 15 -35.04 -25.37 1.30
N TYR A 16 -35.47 -24.75 0.20
CA TYR A 16 -34.79 -23.61 -0.41
C TYR A 16 -34.93 -22.33 0.42
N VAL A 17 -36.12 -22.08 0.97
CA VAL A 17 -36.37 -20.94 1.87
C VAL A 17 -35.69 -21.17 3.23
N LEU A 18 -35.68 -22.40 3.73
CA LEU A 18 -34.99 -22.75 4.98
C LEU A 18 -33.47 -22.64 4.83
N THR A 19 -32.91 -23.05 3.68
CA THR A 19 -31.48 -22.85 3.39
C THR A 19 -31.15 -21.38 3.19
N MET A 20 -31.95 -20.59 2.47
CA MET A 20 -31.73 -19.13 2.37
C MET A 20 -31.84 -18.39 3.71
N ALA A 21 -32.78 -18.79 4.58
CA ALA A 21 -32.94 -18.21 5.90
C ALA A 21 -31.81 -18.60 6.86
N TRP A 22 -31.22 -19.79 6.69
CA TRP A 22 -30.06 -20.25 7.45
C TRP A 22 -28.75 -19.67 6.90
N THR A 23 -28.61 -19.49 5.59
CA THR A 23 -27.43 -18.87 4.95
C THR A 23 -27.49 -17.35 4.96
N GLY A 24 -28.21 -16.74 5.92
CA GLY A 24 -28.32 -15.31 6.21
C GLY A 24 -27.45 -14.36 5.39
N ARG A 25 -27.75 -14.21 4.10
CA ARG A 25 -27.06 -13.26 3.22
C ARG A 25 -27.99 -12.07 3.05
N GLN A 26 -28.12 -11.30 4.13
CA GLN A 26 -28.36 -9.87 3.95
C GLN A 26 -27.11 -9.32 3.27
N GLY A 27 -27.31 -8.60 2.17
CA GLY A 27 -26.26 -7.85 1.48
C GLY A 27 -25.77 -6.69 2.34
N GLY A 28 -25.11 -7.03 3.44
CA GLY A 28 -24.30 -6.17 4.25
C GLY A 28 -22.84 -6.37 3.85
N THR A 29 -22.10 -5.28 3.90
CA THR A 29 -20.65 -5.09 3.77
C THR A 29 -19.86 -5.89 4.82
N ALA A 30 -20.13 -7.18 4.96
CA ALA A 30 -19.40 -8.07 5.85
C ALA A 30 -18.12 -8.52 5.15
N MET A 31 -16.98 -8.26 5.78
CA MET A 31 -15.79 -9.05 5.54
C MET A 31 -16.13 -10.52 5.84
N ALA A 32 -15.83 -11.45 4.93
CA ALA A 32 -15.70 -12.85 5.32
C ALA A 32 -14.72 -12.93 6.50
N GLY A 33 -15.20 -13.33 7.68
CA GLY A 33 -14.37 -13.42 8.89
C GLY A 33 -14.88 -12.79 10.19
N VAL A 34 -16.11 -12.26 10.20
CA VAL A 34 -16.74 -11.86 11.46
C VAL A 34 -17.02 -13.11 12.30
N VAL A 35 -16.20 -13.34 13.32
CA VAL A 35 -16.32 -14.49 14.24
C VAL A 35 -17.16 -14.11 15.46
N SER A 36 -17.98 -15.05 15.92
CA SER A 36 -18.55 -14.94 17.27
C SER A 36 -17.43 -15.12 18.29
N SER A 37 -17.48 -14.40 19.42
CA SER A 37 -16.51 -14.54 20.53
C SER A 37 -16.33 -15.98 21.03
N SER A 38 -17.30 -16.86 20.73
CA SER A 38 -17.27 -18.29 21.06
C SER A 38 -16.40 -19.16 20.13
N GLN A 39 -15.90 -18.61 19.02
CA GLN A 39 -15.11 -19.32 18.00
C GLN A 39 -13.63 -18.91 17.97
N ILE A 40 -13.23 -17.94 18.80
CA ILE A 40 -11.84 -17.47 18.89
C ILE A 40 -11.06 -18.46 19.76
N GLY A 41 -10.01 -19.05 19.19
CA GLY A 41 -9.11 -19.96 19.88
C GLY A 41 -8.30 -19.26 20.98
N GLU A 42 -7.83 -20.02 21.97
CA GLU A 42 -6.99 -19.49 23.04
C GLU A 42 -5.66 -18.96 22.45
N GLY A 43 -5.40 -17.65 22.62
CA GLY A 43 -4.19 -16.98 22.11
C GLY A 43 -4.33 -16.33 20.73
N GLU A 44 -5.47 -16.48 20.04
CA GLU A 44 -5.71 -15.80 18.76
C GLU A 44 -5.81 -14.28 18.94
N ARG A 45 -5.24 -13.56 17.98
CA ARG A 45 -5.27 -12.09 17.94
C ARG A 45 -6.43 -11.63 17.05
N VAL A 46 -7.13 -10.59 17.50
CA VAL A 46 -8.30 -10.05 16.80
C VAL A 46 -8.20 -8.55 16.56
N ILE A 47 -8.77 -8.12 15.45
CA ILE A 47 -9.00 -6.70 15.15
C ILE A 47 -10.47 -6.42 15.41
N VAL A 48 -10.76 -5.41 16.23
CA VAL A 48 -12.12 -4.97 16.53
C VAL A 48 -12.49 -3.88 15.53
N LEU A 49 -13.35 -4.23 14.57
CA LEU A 49 -13.93 -3.24 13.67
C LEU A 49 -14.87 -2.36 14.48
N ASP A 50 -14.61 -1.06 14.56
CA ASP A 50 -15.40 -0.07 15.31
C ASP A 50 -16.13 0.90 14.37
N ARG A 51 -16.47 0.42 13.17
CA ARG A 51 -17.19 1.18 12.14
C ARG A 51 -18.65 1.38 12.55
N GLU A 52 -19.12 2.62 12.42
CA GLU A 52 -20.55 2.96 12.57
C GLU A 52 -21.19 2.56 13.92
N GLY A 53 -20.37 2.42 14.98
CA GLY A 53 -20.83 2.13 16.33
C GLY A 53 -21.16 0.66 16.62
N ALA A 54 -20.85 -0.25 15.69
CA ALA A 54 -20.92 -1.70 15.92
C ALA A 54 -19.50 -2.26 16.07
N GLU A 55 -19.20 -2.83 17.24
CA GLU A 55 -17.94 -3.55 17.46
C GLU A 55 -18.05 -4.99 16.94
N GLN A 56 -17.22 -5.33 15.97
CA GLN A 56 -17.17 -6.67 15.40
C GLN A 56 -15.73 -7.22 15.43
N PRO A 57 -15.44 -8.28 16.19
CA PRO A 57 -14.13 -8.90 16.17
C PRO A 57 -13.93 -9.70 14.88
N VAL A 58 -12.77 -9.51 14.26
CA VAL A 58 -12.30 -10.24 13.08
C VAL A 58 -10.94 -10.84 13.41
N LEU A 59 -10.68 -12.08 12.97
CA LEU A 59 -9.38 -12.72 13.17
C LEU A 59 -8.29 -11.92 12.44
N LEU A 60 -7.13 -11.78 13.08
CA LEU A 60 -6.00 -11.06 12.49
C LEU A 60 -5.63 -11.62 11.10
N GLU A 61 -5.65 -12.94 10.94
CA GLU A 61 -5.31 -13.61 9.66
C GLU A 61 -6.29 -13.28 8.52
N GLU A 62 -7.57 -13.09 8.84
CA GLU A 62 -8.57 -12.69 7.85
C GLU A 62 -8.47 -11.19 7.54
N TYR A 63 -8.14 -10.38 8.55
CA TYR A 63 -7.90 -8.95 8.39
C TYR A 63 -6.66 -8.67 7.52
N LEU A 64 -5.62 -9.50 7.62
CA LEU A 64 -4.39 -9.40 6.81
C LEU A 64 -4.65 -9.46 5.31
N ILE A 65 -5.63 -10.26 4.85
CA ILE A 65 -5.96 -10.37 3.43
C ILE A 65 -6.33 -8.99 2.86
N GLY A 66 -7.18 -8.24 3.56
CA GLY A 66 -7.59 -6.92 3.11
C GLY A 66 -6.46 -5.89 3.14
N ILE A 67 -5.59 -5.95 4.14
CA ILE A 67 -4.41 -5.07 4.23
C ILE A 67 -3.49 -5.33 3.03
N VAL A 68 -3.14 -6.58 2.78
CA VAL A 68 -2.16 -6.93 1.74
C VAL A 68 -2.76 -6.71 0.35
N ALA A 69 -4.07 -6.93 0.18
CA ALA A 69 -4.78 -6.64 -1.07
C ALA A 69 -4.78 -5.14 -1.43
N GLU A 70 -4.78 -4.25 -0.43
CA GLU A 70 -4.65 -2.80 -0.64
C GLU A 70 -3.20 -2.40 -0.98
N GLN A 71 -2.21 -3.14 -0.48
CA GLN A 71 -0.79 -2.77 -0.56
C GLN A 71 -0.09 -3.20 -1.84
N ILE A 72 -0.45 -4.37 -2.37
CA ILE A 72 0.23 -4.95 -3.54
C ILE A 72 -0.77 -5.50 -4.56
N PRO A 73 -0.43 -5.47 -5.87
CA PRO A 73 -1.27 -6.05 -6.92
C PRO A 73 -1.47 -7.56 -6.74
N ALA A 74 -2.67 -8.05 -7.06
CA ALA A 74 -3.01 -9.47 -6.95
C ALA A 74 -2.27 -10.36 -7.96
N GLU A 75 -1.78 -9.75 -9.04
CA GLU A 75 -0.97 -10.36 -10.09
C GLU A 75 0.42 -10.79 -9.59
N TYR A 76 0.94 -10.18 -8.52
CA TYR A 76 2.28 -10.48 -8.00
C TYR A 76 2.44 -11.94 -7.62
N GLU A 77 3.65 -12.49 -7.75
CA GLU A 77 3.91 -13.91 -7.46
C GLU A 77 3.52 -14.29 -6.03
N LEU A 78 3.15 -15.56 -5.83
CA LEU A 78 2.66 -16.05 -4.53
C LEU A 78 3.69 -15.79 -3.41
N GLU A 79 4.98 -15.99 -3.68
CA GLU A 79 6.04 -15.74 -2.71
C GLU A 79 6.17 -14.26 -2.33
N THR A 80 5.87 -13.34 -3.24
CA THR A 80 5.80 -11.89 -2.94
C THR A 80 4.63 -11.59 -2.02
N ILE A 81 3.47 -12.21 -2.26
CA ILE A 81 2.30 -12.04 -1.39
C ILE A 81 2.59 -12.62 0.01
N LYS A 82 3.23 -13.78 0.11
CA LYS A 82 3.67 -14.36 1.39
C LYS A 82 4.61 -13.44 2.15
N ALA A 83 5.61 -12.88 1.48
CA ALA A 83 6.52 -11.92 2.10
C ALA A 83 5.75 -10.70 2.65
N GLN A 84 4.79 -10.19 1.88
CA GLN A 84 3.95 -9.07 2.32
C GLN A 84 3.02 -9.43 3.48
N MET A 85 2.49 -10.66 3.54
CA MET A 85 1.72 -11.16 4.69
C MET A 85 2.58 -11.13 5.97
N ILE A 86 3.82 -11.59 5.89
CA ILE A 86 4.76 -11.57 7.04
C ILE A 86 5.06 -10.12 7.47
N ILE A 87 5.30 -9.21 6.51
CA ILE A 87 5.53 -7.79 6.76
C ILE A 87 4.32 -7.17 7.49
N ALA A 88 3.12 -7.32 6.93
CA ALA A 88 1.90 -6.78 7.51
C ALA A 88 1.60 -7.38 8.90
N ARG A 89 1.80 -8.70 9.07
CA ARG A 89 1.64 -9.39 10.35
C ARG A 89 2.61 -8.87 11.40
N THR A 90 3.88 -8.69 11.04
CA THR A 90 4.92 -8.17 11.93
C THR A 90 4.53 -6.79 12.46
N TYR A 91 4.03 -5.92 11.59
CA TYR A 91 3.57 -4.59 12.00
C TYR A 91 2.39 -4.68 12.98
N LEU A 92 1.37 -5.49 12.67
CA LEU A 92 0.23 -5.65 13.58
C LEU A 92 0.67 -6.18 14.95
N TYR A 93 1.59 -7.15 14.98
CA TYR A 93 2.15 -7.66 16.23
C TYR A 93 2.93 -6.59 16.99
N GLY A 94 3.71 -5.75 16.29
CA GLY A 94 4.44 -4.64 16.91
C GLY A 94 3.52 -3.57 17.50
N VAL A 95 2.43 -3.22 16.81
CA VAL A 95 1.46 -2.22 17.28
C VAL A 95 0.60 -2.76 18.42
N MET A 96 0.20 -4.04 18.36
CA MET A 96 -0.59 -4.69 19.42
C MET A 96 0.25 -5.00 20.67
N GLY A 97 1.56 -5.25 20.52
CA GLY A 97 2.42 -5.68 21.62
C GLY A 97 1.93 -7.00 22.24
N GLU A 98 1.77 -7.01 23.56
CA GLU A 98 1.24 -8.16 24.32
C GLU A 98 -0.30 -8.26 24.28
N GLU A 99 -0.99 -7.28 23.69
CA GLU A 99 -2.44 -7.31 23.60
C GLU A 99 -2.91 -8.27 22.50
N HIS A 100 -4.03 -8.96 22.77
CA HIS A 100 -4.66 -9.88 21.83
C HIS A 100 -5.79 -9.22 21.01
N SER A 101 -6.11 -7.96 21.29
CA SER A 101 -7.17 -7.22 20.58
C SER A 101 -6.77 -5.77 20.39
N ILE A 102 -7.04 -5.21 19.21
CA ILE A 102 -6.87 -3.78 18.94
C ILE A 102 -8.01 -3.26 18.09
N SER A 103 -8.47 -2.03 18.35
CA SER A 103 -9.47 -1.36 17.52
C SER A 103 -8.90 -0.98 16.16
N GLU A 104 -9.69 -1.16 15.10
CA GLU A 104 -9.30 -0.78 13.74
C GLU A 104 -8.95 0.71 13.64
N SER A 105 -9.71 1.59 14.31
CA SER A 105 -9.43 3.04 14.32
C SER A 105 -8.05 3.41 14.89
N ALA A 106 -7.43 2.54 15.70
CA ALA A 106 -6.09 2.78 16.25
C ALA A 106 -4.95 2.41 15.28
N LEU A 107 -5.24 1.61 14.25
CA LEU A 107 -4.24 1.11 13.31
C LEU A 107 -3.86 2.14 12.24
N ASP A 108 -4.79 3.04 11.87
CA ASP A 108 -4.65 4.02 10.78
C ASP A 108 -4.15 3.36 9.47
N LEU A 109 -4.70 2.19 9.17
CA LEU A 109 -4.43 1.41 7.97
C LEU A 109 -5.58 1.56 6.98
N ASP A 110 -5.24 1.66 5.69
CA ASP A 110 -6.19 1.42 4.63
C ASP A 110 -6.36 -0.09 4.43
N ILE A 111 -7.61 -0.50 4.18
CA ILE A 111 -7.96 -1.91 3.98
C ILE A 111 -8.99 -2.01 2.86
N LEU A 112 -8.78 -2.96 1.94
CA LEU A 112 -9.81 -3.34 1.00
C LEU A 112 -10.81 -4.27 1.67
N THR A 113 -12.09 -3.90 1.59
CA THR A 113 -13.17 -4.82 1.94
C THR A 113 -13.35 -5.88 0.87
N GLU A 114 -14.02 -6.99 1.19
CA GLU A 114 -14.37 -8.02 0.19
C GLU A 114 -15.10 -7.41 -1.03
N SER A 115 -16.03 -6.48 -0.79
CA SER A 115 -16.72 -5.78 -1.87
C SER A 115 -15.77 -4.90 -2.70
N GLY A 116 -14.81 -4.24 -2.05
CA GLY A 116 -13.77 -3.47 -2.72
C GLY A 116 -12.85 -4.34 -3.59
N MET A 117 -12.47 -5.52 -3.08
CA MET A 117 -11.71 -6.52 -3.85
C MET A 117 -12.51 -7.04 -5.05
N GLN A 118 -13.81 -7.31 -4.89
CA GLN A 118 -14.68 -7.73 -5.99
C GLN A 118 -14.81 -6.66 -7.08
N GLU A 119 -14.85 -5.39 -6.69
CA GLU A 119 -14.87 -4.26 -7.63
C GLU A 119 -13.53 -4.12 -8.35
N LEU A 120 -12.42 -4.17 -7.62
CA LEU A 120 -11.07 -4.00 -8.15
C LEU A 120 -10.66 -5.12 -9.11
N TRP A 121 -10.90 -6.38 -8.72
CA TRP A 121 -10.46 -7.55 -9.48
C TRP A 121 -11.51 -8.03 -10.50
N GLY A 122 -12.75 -7.60 -10.33
CA GLY A 122 -13.88 -8.11 -11.11
C GLY A 122 -14.30 -9.52 -10.69
N LYS A 123 -15.56 -9.86 -11.02
CA LYS A 123 -16.20 -11.11 -10.58
C LYS A 123 -15.50 -12.38 -11.08
N ASP A 124 -14.88 -12.33 -12.26
CA ASP A 124 -14.26 -13.50 -12.89
C ASP A 124 -12.94 -13.88 -12.23
N TYR A 125 -12.20 -12.91 -11.69
CA TYR A 125 -10.90 -13.14 -11.04
C TYR A 125 -10.96 -13.12 -9.52
N PHE A 126 -12.02 -12.56 -8.94
CA PHE A 126 -12.15 -12.39 -7.50
C PHE A 126 -11.84 -13.66 -6.70
N LEU A 127 -12.50 -14.78 -7.01
CA LEU A 127 -12.29 -16.03 -6.26
C LEU A 127 -10.84 -16.54 -6.38
N ARG A 128 -10.24 -16.40 -7.56
CA ARG A 128 -8.86 -16.86 -7.79
C ARG A 128 -7.88 -16.02 -6.97
N TYR A 129 -8.01 -14.70 -7.00
CA TYR A 129 -7.12 -13.82 -6.27
C TYR A 129 -7.37 -13.90 -4.76
N TYR A 130 -8.63 -13.88 -4.31
CA TYR A 130 -8.94 -14.05 -2.89
C TYR A 130 -8.33 -15.33 -2.32
N ASN A 131 -8.48 -16.47 -3.00
CA ASN A 131 -7.88 -17.73 -2.56
C ASN A 131 -6.35 -17.66 -2.53
N LYS A 132 -5.71 -16.99 -3.50
CA LYS A 132 -4.24 -16.80 -3.50
C LYS A 132 -3.75 -16.04 -2.27
N PHE A 133 -4.48 -15.02 -1.82
CA PHE A 133 -4.15 -14.28 -0.60
C PHE A 133 -4.45 -15.10 0.65
N ALA A 134 -5.58 -15.83 0.68
CA ALA A 134 -5.93 -16.71 1.79
C ALA A 134 -4.90 -17.85 1.97
N ASP A 135 -4.44 -18.45 0.88
CA ASP A 135 -3.38 -19.45 0.87
C ASP A 135 -2.06 -18.85 1.38
N ALA A 136 -1.69 -17.64 0.93
CA ALA A 136 -0.50 -16.95 1.42
C ALA A 136 -0.55 -16.62 2.91
N ALA A 137 -1.71 -16.18 3.42
CA ALA A 137 -1.91 -15.90 4.84
C ALA A 137 -1.73 -17.19 5.66
N LYS A 138 -2.40 -18.27 5.25
CA LYS A 138 -2.33 -19.59 5.90
C LYS A 138 -0.93 -20.20 5.87
N GLU A 139 -0.23 -20.13 4.73
CA GLU A 139 1.12 -20.70 4.60
C GLU A 139 2.18 -19.93 5.40
N THR A 140 1.88 -18.68 5.79
CA THR A 140 2.76 -17.83 6.62
C THR A 140 2.21 -17.60 8.02
N GLU A 141 1.22 -18.39 8.44
CA GLU A 141 0.54 -18.22 9.72
C GLU A 141 1.54 -18.19 10.88
N GLY A 142 1.43 -17.15 11.73
CA GLY A 142 2.30 -16.95 12.88
C GLY A 142 3.76 -16.55 12.56
N GLN A 143 4.14 -16.42 11.28
CA GLN A 143 5.47 -15.97 10.91
C GLN A 143 5.58 -14.44 11.01
N ILE A 144 6.55 -13.98 11.78
CA ILE A 144 6.88 -12.56 11.98
C ILE A 144 8.40 -12.34 11.88
N LEU A 145 8.80 -11.11 11.57
CA LEU A 145 10.19 -10.69 11.54
C LEU A 145 10.58 -10.09 12.90
N THR A 146 11.69 -10.55 13.46
CA THR A 146 12.18 -10.08 14.75
C THR A 146 13.65 -9.68 14.70
N PHE A 147 14.02 -8.71 15.53
CA PHE A 147 15.39 -8.29 15.78
C PHE A 147 15.55 -8.11 17.30
N ASP A 148 16.63 -8.65 17.86
CA ASP A 148 16.85 -8.68 19.32
C ASP A 148 15.68 -9.25 20.14
N GLY A 149 14.93 -10.18 19.56
CA GLY A 149 13.81 -10.86 20.22
C GLY A 149 12.49 -10.08 20.22
N SER A 150 12.43 -8.91 19.58
CA SER A 150 11.20 -8.12 19.43
C SER A 150 10.80 -7.99 17.96
N PRO A 151 9.50 -7.87 17.63
CA PRO A 151 9.05 -7.54 16.28
C PRO A 151 9.72 -6.26 15.76
N ILE A 152 10.15 -6.27 14.49
CA ILE A 152 10.74 -5.09 13.85
C ILE A 152 9.66 -4.11 13.35
N ASP A 153 10.05 -2.89 12.99
CA ASP A 153 9.23 -2.02 12.12
C ASP A 153 9.46 -2.42 10.65
N PRO A 154 8.53 -3.13 10.00
CA PRO A 154 8.78 -3.79 8.73
C PRO A 154 8.51 -2.81 7.58
N LEU A 155 9.43 -1.88 7.36
CA LEU A 155 9.33 -0.90 6.27
C LEU A 155 9.47 -1.58 4.89
N PHE A 156 8.63 -1.19 3.94
CA PHE A 156 8.70 -1.67 2.56
C PHE A 156 8.44 -0.53 1.55
N HIS A 157 8.75 -0.76 0.28
CA HIS A 157 8.48 0.16 -0.82
C HIS A 157 8.31 -0.62 -2.13
N GLY A 158 7.69 0.01 -3.12
CA GLY A 158 7.42 -0.63 -4.41
C GLY A 158 8.66 -0.84 -5.29
N ILE A 159 9.40 0.24 -5.56
CA ILE A 159 10.55 0.22 -6.49
C ILE A 159 11.69 1.04 -5.89
N SER A 160 12.89 0.46 -5.79
CA SER A 160 14.10 1.17 -5.36
C SER A 160 14.79 1.88 -6.53
N ALA A 161 15.76 2.75 -6.24
CA ALA A 161 16.64 3.34 -7.26
C ALA A 161 17.74 2.36 -7.76
N GLY A 162 17.51 1.05 -7.64
CA GLY A 162 18.46 -0.03 -7.91
C GLY A 162 19.21 -0.54 -6.66
N LYS A 163 19.01 0.12 -5.51
CA LYS A 163 19.56 -0.26 -4.21
C LYS A 163 18.63 0.22 -3.10
N THR A 164 18.42 -0.58 -2.05
CA THR A 164 17.67 -0.17 -0.86
C THR A 164 18.48 0.81 -0.01
N ARG A 165 17.78 1.66 0.75
CA ARG A 165 18.41 2.64 1.64
C ARG A 165 18.85 1.99 2.94
N GLU A 166 19.91 2.54 3.53
CA GLU A 166 20.32 2.18 4.90
C GLU A 166 19.29 2.69 5.91
N GLY A 167 19.07 1.92 6.97
CA GLY A 167 18.27 2.31 8.13
C GLY A 167 18.94 3.38 8.98
N ASP A 168 18.14 4.04 9.81
CA ASP A 168 18.63 4.93 10.85
C ASP A 168 18.95 4.17 12.14
N GLU A 169 19.28 4.89 13.22
CA GLU A 169 19.61 4.29 14.53
C GLU A 169 18.46 3.45 15.13
N LEU A 170 17.21 3.71 14.74
CA LEU A 170 16.04 2.95 15.19
C LEU A 170 15.81 1.68 14.36
N HIS A 171 16.44 1.58 13.18
CA HIS A 171 16.27 0.47 12.25
C HIS A 171 17.62 -0.18 11.88
N PRO A 172 18.41 -0.68 12.86
CA PRO A 172 19.75 -1.23 12.63
C PRO A 172 19.76 -2.50 11.77
N TYR A 173 18.60 -3.13 11.58
CA TYR A 173 18.42 -4.30 10.72
C TYR A 173 18.22 -3.94 9.23
N LEU A 174 17.95 -2.69 8.91
CA LEU A 174 17.79 -2.23 7.53
C LEU A 174 19.17 -1.90 6.94
N VAL A 175 19.80 -2.89 6.34
CA VAL A 175 21.07 -2.70 5.62
C VAL A 175 20.77 -2.45 4.13
N SER A 176 21.54 -1.56 3.51
CA SER A 176 21.44 -1.27 2.08
C SER A 176 21.89 -2.47 1.24
N VAL A 177 20.99 -2.97 0.39
CA VAL A 177 21.18 -4.14 -0.48
C VAL A 177 20.86 -3.77 -1.93
N ASP A 178 21.64 -4.31 -2.87
CA ASP A 178 21.42 -4.10 -4.31
C ASP A 178 20.13 -4.78 -4.79
N CYS A 179 19.33 -4.06 -5.56
CA CYS A 179 18.09 -4.56 -6.19
C CYS A 179 18.14 -4.37 -7.72
N PRO A 180 18.93 -5.17 -8.45
CA PRO A 180 19.12 -5.00 -9.89
C PRO A 180 17.84 -5.25 -10.70
N GLY A 181 16.86 -5.96 -10.13
CA GLY A 181 15.58 -6.25 -10.77
C GLY A 181 14.72 -5.01 -11.02
N ASP A 182 14.81 -4.01 -10.14
CA ASP A 182 13.92 -2.83 -10.13
C ASP A 182 14.01 -1.99 -11.39
N VAL A 183 15.16 -2.02 -12.07
CA VAL A 183 15.36 -1.32 -13.35
C VAL A 183 14.36 -1.77 -14.42
N ASN A 184 13.82 -2.99 -14.29
CA ASN A 184 12.84 -3.56 -15.22
C ASN A 184 11.39 -3.28 -14.80
N SER A 185 11.18 -2.69 -13.62
CA SER A 185 9.83 -2.44 -13.10
C SER A 185 9.13 -1.33 -13.89
N PRO A 186 7.84 -1.49 -14.22
CA PRO A 186 7.03 -0.40 -14.75
C PRO A 186 7.07 0.79 -13.78
N GLY A 187 7.44 1.97 -14.26
CA GLY A 187 7.56 3.16 -13.40
C GLY A 187 8.92 3.34 -12.71
N TYR A 188 9.94 2.52 -13.00
CA TYR A 188 11.30 2.75 -12.49
C TYR A 188 11.85 4.14 -12.84
N LEU A 189 11.57 4.62 -14.06
CA LEU A 189 11.90 5.97 -14.49
C LEU A 189 10.63 6.72 -14.88
N THR A 190 10.10 7.52 -13.97
CA THR A 190 9.05 8.49 -14.28
C THR A 190 9.69 9.87 -14.53
N VAL A 191 9.19 10.57 -15.55
CA VAL A 191 9.61 11.92 -15.90
C VAL A 191 8.37 12.81 -15.89
N GLU A 192 8.35 13.77 -14.98
CA GLU A 192 7.39 14.85 -14.99
C GLU A 192 8.01 16.10 -15.60
N THR A 193 7.23 16.84 -16.39
CA THR A 193 7.67 18.08 -17.03
C THR A 193 6.77 19.21 -16.58
N PHE A 194 7.38 20.32 -16.19
CA PHE A 194 6.69 21.53 -15.76
C PHE A 194 7.12 22.73 -16.60
N THR A 195 6.20 23.65 -16.81
CA THR A 195 6.57 25.01 -17.20
C THR A 195 7.22 25.74 -16.02
N PRO A 196 8.09 26.74 -16.26
CA PRO A 196 8.65 27.56 -15.19
C PRO A 196 7.57 28.17 -14.27
N GLU A 197 6.44 28.59 -14.83
CA GLU A 197 5.34 29.22 -14.11
C GLU A 197 4.63 28.23 -13.18
N GLU A 198 4.34 27.02 -13.65
CA GLU A 198 3.73 25.95 -12.84
C GLU A 198 4.67 25.53 -11.71
N PHE A 199 5.95 25.41 -12.01
CA PHE A 199 6.96 25.02 -11.06
C PHE A 199 7.11 26.05 -9.94
N CYS A 200 7.24 27.34 -10.29
CA CYS A 200 7.27 28.44 -9.32
C CYS A 200 5.98 28.51 -8.51
N LYS A 201 4.81 28.37 -9.14
CA LYS A 201 3.52 28.39 -8.44
C LYS A 201 3.44 27.28 -7.38
N ARG A 202 3.91 26.07 -7.70
CA ARG A 202 3.93 24.93 -6.76
C ARG A 202 4.86 25.20 -5.59
N LEU A 203 6.11 25.59 -5.86
CA LEU A 203 7.09 25.81 -4.80
C LEU A 203 6.77 27.05 -3.95
N ASN A 204 6.29 28.13 -4.56
CA ASN A 204 5.97 29.35 -3.82
C ASN A 204 4.68 29.22 -3.01
N GLY A 205 3.85 28.21 -3.29
CA GLY A 205 2.67 27.87 -2.49
C GLY A 205 2.98 27.06 -1.23
N MET A 206 4.23 26.64 -1.02
CA MET A 206 4.65 25.92 0.18
C MET A 206 4.80 26.87 1.38
N GLU A 207 4.60 26.36 2.60
CA GLU A 207 4.78 27.14 3.84
C GLU A 207 6.18 27.76 3.94
N ASN A 208 7.21 27.03 3.50
CA ASN A 208 8.58 27.53 3.39
C ASN A 208 8.94 27.93 1.94
N SER A 209 8.16 28.82 1.33
CA SER A 209 8.30 29.28 -0.07
C SER A 209 9.69 29.84 -0.39
N PRO A 210 10.37 29.40 -1.48
CA PRO A 210 11.64 29.96 -1.93
C PRO A 210 11.52 31.28 -2.72
N GLU A 211 10.30 31.80 -2.93
CA GLU A 211 10.03 33.05 -3.65
C GLU A 211 10.71 33.14 -5.04
N LEU A 212 10.55 32.09 -5.84
CA LEU A 212 11.17 32.00 -7.16
C LEU A 212 10.44 32.83 -8.22
N SER A 213 11.20 33.40 -9.15
CA SER A 213 10.71 33.93 -10.43
C SER A 213 10.83 32.88 -11.52
N ALA A 214 9.88 32.85 -12.46
CA ALA A 214 9.87 31.94 -13.62
C ALA A 214 11.17 32.04 -14.46
N ASP A 215 11.75 33.23 -14.57
CA ASP A 215 12.95 33.47 -15.36
C ASP A 215 14.21 32.81 -14.78
N THR A 216 14.28 32.65 -13.46
CA THR A 216 15.47 32.15 -12.73
C THR A 216 15.24 30.81 -12.03
N ALA A 217 14.04 30.24 -12.17
CA ALA A 217 13.58 29.09 -11.39
C ALA A 217 14.54 27.90 -11.47
N PHE A 218 14.93 27.50 -12.69
CA PHE A 218 15.77 26.33 -12.90
C PHE A 218 17.25 26.57 -12.62
N GLU A 219 17.73 27.80 -12.72
CA GLU A 219 19.11 28.17 -12.37
C GLU A 219 19.34 28.19 -10.86
N SER A 220 18.28 28.43 -10.10
CA SER A 220 18.31 28.52 -8.65
C SER A 220 18.27 27.18 -7.92
N ILE A 221 18.23 26.05 -8.64
CA ILE A 221 18.09 24.71 -8.07
C ILE A 221 19.41 23.95 -8.14
N GLN A 222 19.82 23.41 -7.00
CA GLN A 222 21.00 22.58 -6.90
C GLN A 222 20.76 21.40 -5.95
N ILE A 223 21.09 20.20 -6.40
CA ILE A 223 21.20 19.04 -5.51
C ILE A 223 22.47 19.22 -4.68
N VAL A 224 22.31 19.30 -3.36
CA VAL A 224 23.41 19.50 -2.41
C VAL A 224 23.99 18.16 -2.00
N GLU A 225 23.12 17.18 -1.74
CA GLU A 225 23.54 15.89 -1.20
C GLU A 225 22.65 14.75 -1.71
N LYS A 226 23.26 13.58 -1.88
CA LYS A 226 22.60 12.30 -2.12
C LYS A 226 23.12 11.27 -1.12
N ASP A 227 22.26 10.36 -0.71
CA ASP A 227 22.67 9.23 0.12
C ASP A 227 23.40 8.15 -0.68
N SER A 228 23.90 7.12 0.02
CA SER A 228 24.65 6.01 -0.56
C SER A 228 23.85 5.15 -1.54
N ALA A 229 22.52 5.23 -1.52
CA ALA A 229 21.62 4.55 -2.44
C ALA A 229 21.20 5.44 -3.63
N GLY A 230 21.70 6.68 -3.69
CA GLY A 230 21.47 7.62 -4.79
C GLY A 230 20.25 8.52 -4.64
N TYR A 231 19.57 8.46 -3.49
CA TYR A 231 18.38 9.24 -3.18
C TYR A 231 18.81 10.66 -2.78
N VAL A 232 18.06 11.68 -3.22
CA VAL A 232 18.39 13.08 -2.88
C VAL A 232 18.04 13.34 -1.42
N SER A 233 19.03 13.67 -0.59
CA SER A 233 18.85 13.99 0.82
C SER A 233 18.80 15.50 1.08
N GLN A 234 19.37 16.32 0.21
CA GLN A 234 19.31 17.79 0.32
C GLN A 234 19.28 18.48 -1.05
N VAL A 235 18.39 19.47 -1.19
CA VAL A 235 18.27 20.36 -2.35
C VAL A 235 18.27 21.81 -1.89
N LYS A 236 19.11 22.62 -2.52
CA LYS A 236 19.06 24.08 -2.41
C LYS A 236 18.17 24.62 -3.52
N VAL A 237 17.21 25.47 -3.15
CA VAL A 237 16.34 26.19 -4.08
C VAL A 237 16.33 27.66 -3.70
N GLY A 238 16.87 28.52 -4.57
CA GLY A 238 17.17 29.91 -4.21
C GLY A 238 18.18 29.94 -3.05
N GLU A 239 17.87 30.67 -1.98
CA GLU A 239 18.68 30.69 -0.76
C GLU A 239 18.23 29.66 0.30
N LYS A 240 17.19 28.87 0.03
CA LYS A 240 16.62 27.93 0.99
C LYS A 240 17.16 26.52 0.77
N LEU A 241 17.44 25.84 1.87
CA LEU A 241 17.85 24.44 1.90
C LEU A 241 16.65 23.58 2.32
N TYR A 242 16.44 22.51 1.59
CA TYR A 242 15.38 21.55 1.82
C TYR A 242 15.96 20.16 1.92
N THR A 243 15.57 19.42 2.93
CA THR A 243 15.92 18.00 3.05
C THR A 243 14.96 17.16 2.22
N GLY A 244 15.48 16.14 1.55
CA GLY A 244 14.68 15.11 0.88
C GLY A 244 14.39 13.99 1.87
N GLY A 245 13.24 14.05 2.54
CA GLY A 245 12.78 12.98 3.43
C GLY A 245 11.56 13.34 4.27
N ARG A 246 10.66 12.35 4.46
CA ARG A 246 9.42 12.17 5.28
C ARG A 246 8.57 13.35 5.79
N SER A 247 9.06 14.58 5.90
CA SER A 247 8.34 15.74 6.46
C SER A 247 8.53 17.04 5.68
N SER A 248 9.21 17.02 4.54
CA SER A 248 9.47 18.23 3.73
C SER A 248 8.50 18.34 2.56
N THR A 249 7.84 19.48 2.44
CA THR A 249 6.90 19.89 1.37
C THR A 249 7.50 19.90 -0.04
N LEU A 250 8.80 19.57 -0.24
CA LEU A 250 9.37 19.47 -1.58
C LEU A 250 9.11 18.12 -2.23
N TRP A 251 8.43 18.21 -3.36
CA TRP A 251 8.19 17.20 -4.39
C TRP A 251 9.47 16.79 -5.13
N VAL A 252 10.55 16.54 -4.41
CA VAL A 252 11.69 15.79 -4.95
C VAL A 252 11.34 14.34 -4.74
N SER A 253 10.66 13.82 -5.76
CA SER A 253 10.13 12.48 -5.88
C SER A 253 11.22 11.45 -5.60
N ASN A 254 11.20 10.96 -4.37
CA ASN A 254 11.97 9.83 -3.90
C ASN A 254 10.97 8.68 -3.74
N PRO A 255 11.32 7.42 -4.08
CA PRO A 255 10.57 6.29 -3.56
C PRO A 255 10.68 6.33 -2.04
N ALA A 256 9.67 6.89 -1.39
CA ALA A 256 9.61 6.89 0.07
C ALA A 256 9.26 5.48 0.51
N PRO A 257 9.84 4.97 1.62
CA PRO A 257 9.30 3.79 2.26
C PRO A 257 7.84 4.06 2.60
N SER A 258 6.94 3.21 2.12
CA SER A 258 5.52 3.27 2.49
C SER A 258 5.43 2.93 3.97
N PRO A 259 5.09 3.88 4.86
CA PRO A 259 4.69 3.49 6.19
C PRO A 259 3.36 2.76 6.07
N LEU A 260 3.13 1.79 6.94
CA LEU A 260 1.79 1.25 7.14
C LEU A 260 0.82 2.31 7.69
N ARG A 261 1.32 3.43 8.23
CA ARG A 261 0.53 4.58 8.67
C ARG A 261 0.30 5.59 7.54
N ARG A 262 -0.97 5.96 7.29
CA ARG A 262 -1.33 7.06 6.38
C ARG A 262 -0.94 8.43 6.98
N TRP A 263 -0.57 9.36 6.11
CA TRP A 263 -0.28 10.76 6.44
C TRP A 263 -1.58 11.55 6.67
N ASN A 264 -1.57 12.48 7.63
CA ASN A 264 -2.75 13.20 8.15
C ASN A 264 -3.57 13.92 7.04
N ARG A 265 -4.90 13.86 7.17
CA ARG A 265 -5.89 14.04 6.08
C ARG A 265 -6.11 15.48 5.56
N GLU A 266 -5.27 16.45 5.93
CA GLU A 266 -5.41 17.84 5.46
C GLU A 266 -4.61 18.17 4.18
N SER A 267 -3.72 17.26 3.72
CA SER A 267 -2.93 17.45 2.49
C SER A 267 -3.35 16.57 1.30
N ALA A 268 -4.35 15.69 1.47
CA ALA A 268 -4.66 14.59 0.55
C ALA A 268 -5.57 14.94 -0.65
N ALA A 269 -6.01 16.19 -0.81
CA ALA A 269 -7.01 16.55 -1.82
C ALA A 269 -6.49 16.61 -3.28
N SER A 270 -5.22 16.32 -3.57
CA SER A 270 -4.69 16.33 -4.96
C SER A 270 -3.86 15.11 -5.38
N LEU A 271 -3.81 14.06 -4.54
CA LEU A 271 -2.79 13.00 -4.62
C LEU A 271 -3.37 11.65 -5.08
N ARG A 272 -3.66 11.49 -6.37
CA ARG A 272 -4.01 10.17 -6.94
C ARG A 272 -3.02 9.60 -7.97
N GLU A 273 -1.95 10.28 -8.36
CA GLU A 273 -1.05 9.78 -9.41
C GLU A 273 0.40 10.30 -9.27
N VAL A 274 1.12 9.99 -8.18
CA VAL A 274 2.54 10.38 -8.08
C VAL A 274 3.40 9.22 -7.63
N ASP A 275 3.59 8.26 -8.54
CA ASP A 275 4.60 7.21 -8.42
C ASP A 275 5.94 7.71 -9.02
N THR A 276 6.89 7.94 -8.12
CA THR A 276 8.34 7.85 -8.33
C THR A 276 8.94 8.47 -9.60
N ALA A 277 9.13 9.80 -9.62
CA ALA A 277 9.88 10.47 -10.69
C ALA A 277 11.36 10.74 -10.33
N THR A 278 12.28 10.52 -11.26
CA THR A 278 13.63 11.13 -11.16
C THR A 278 13.65 12.29 -12.14
N ALA A 279 13.61 13.52 -11.63
CA ALA A 279 13.69 14.71 -12.47
C ALA A 279 15.10 14.85 -13.07
N LEU A 280 15.25 14.51 -14.35
CA LEU A 280 16.41 14.88 -15.15
C LEU A 280 16.20 16.31 -15.69
N ILE A 281 16.85 17.29 -15.06
CA ILE A 281 16.94 18.66 -15.58
C ILE A 281 17.95 18.64 -16.75
N SER A 282 17.47 18.34 -17.96
CA SER A 282 18.26 18.47 -19.18
C SER A 282 18.00 19.83 -19.83
N GLY A 283 18.76 20.85 -19.42
CA GLY A 283 18.95 22.06 -20.21
C GLY A 283 19.81 21.76 -21.45
N GLY A 284 19.19 21.41 -22.57
CA GLY A 284 19.94 21.14 -23.80
C GLY A 284 19.05 20.89 -25.01
N GLN A 285 19.14 21.78 -26.01
CA GLN A 285 18.47 21.66 -27.31
C GLN A 285 18.65 20.26 -27.94
N MET A 286 17.59 19.46 -27.98
CA MET A 286 17.62 18.15 -28.64
C MET A 286 17.52 18.27 -30.16
N ARG A 287 18.65 18.06 -30.85
CA ARG A 287 18.71 17.73 -32.28
C ARG A 287 18.19 16.30 -32.50
N ARG A 288 17.15 16.16 -33.32
CA ARG A 288 16.56 14.88 -33.74
C ARG A 288 17.61 13.92 -34.30
N ARG A 289 17.76 12.74 -33.71
CA ARG A 289 18.21 11.53 -34.43
C ARG A 289 17.22 10.39 -34.15
N ARG A 290 16.47 10.01 -35.19
CA ARG A 290 15.79 8.72 -35.26
C ARG A 290 16.82 7.61 -35.15
N ARG A 291 16.56 6.61 -34.31
CA ARG A 291 17.02 5.25 -34.53
C ARG A 291 15.91 4.29 -34.16
N ASP A 292 15.40 3.64 -35.19
CA ASP A 292 14.60 2.42 -35.11
C ASP A 292 15.40 1.34 -34.37
N ILE A 293 14.81 0.72 -33.33
CA ILE A 293 15.23 -0.60 -32.88
C ILE A 293 13.99 -1.44 -32.58
N GLN A 294 14.02 -2.62 -33.19
CA GLN A 294 12.99 -3.63 -33.26
C GLN A 294 12.63 -4.24 -31.91
N ARG A 295 11.36 -4.62 -31.82
CA ARG A 295 10.81 -5.69 -30.98
C ARG A 295 11.77 -6.86 -30.85
N ARG A 296 11.94 -7.40 -29.64
CA ARG A 296 12.08 -8.84 -29.41
C ARG A 296 11.68 -9.19 -27.98
N ASN A 297 10.77 -10.16 -27.91
CA ASN A 297 10.28 -10.87 -26.74
C ASN A 297 11.42 -11.49 -25.92
N CYS A 298 11.28 -11.44 -24.59
CA CYS A 298 11.39 -12.56 -23.66
C CYS A 298 10.45 -12.25 -22.49
#